data_AF-A0A3N5W8G1-F1
#
_entry.id   AF-A0A3N5W8G1-F1
#
_cell.length_a   1.000
_cell.length_b   1.000
_cell.length_c   1.000
_cell.angle_alpha   90.00
_cell.angle_beta   90.00
_cell.angle_gamma   90.00
#
_symmetry.space_group_name_H-M   'P 1'
#
loop_
_entity.id
_entity.type
_entity.pdbx_description
1 polymer ?
#
loop_
_entity_poly.entity_id
_entity_poly.type
_entity_poly.pdbx_seq_one_letter_code
_entity_poly.pdbx_strand_id
1 'polypeptide(L)'
;MKLSDRISHWIRKEVENAGAAGVLVGLSGGIDSAVVAALAKKAMGDHVLTLILPCHSLYEDEQDAVLLAEQFGIRCERIDLSPIYDSFLQFLPESGEMCRGNLKPRLRMTALYYFANKWNYLVAGTGNKSERLMGYFTKYGDGGVDLLPIGDLTKTQVRKLAGQLGIPSRIVGRPPSAGLWAGQTDEEDMNIRYAELDKIINSLEKKKKTKLSRAQVSYVKGMIARSRHKRGTPPVFHLLSV
;
A
#
# COMPACT_ATOMS: atom_id res chain seq x y z
N MET A 1 -2.68 -23.90 10.03
CA MET A 1 -2.99 -22.48 10.33
C MET A 1 -3.27 -21.75 9.01
N LYS A 2 -4.36 -20.98 8.90
CA LYS A 2 -4.67 -20.24 7.66
C LYS A 2 -3.65 -19.11 7.47
N LEU A 3 -3.48 -18.63 6.23
CA LEU A 3 -2.53 -17.54 5.93
C LEU A 3 -2.88 -16.25 6.70
N SER A 4 -4.16 -15.92 6.81
CA SER A 4 -4.64 -14.77 7.58
C SER A 4 -4.25 -14.85 9.06
N ASP A 5 -4.34 -16.03 9.68
CA ASP A 5 -3.92 -16.22 11.07
C ASP A 5 -2.41 -16.01 11.24
N ARG A 6 -1.60 -16.50 10.29
CA ARG A 6 -0.14 -16.30 10.29
C ARG A 6 0.23 -14.82 10.21
N ILE A 7 -0.38 -14.07 9.28
CA ILE A 7 -0.08 -12.65 9.10
C ILE A 7 -0.57 -11.86 10.32
N SER A 8 -1.76 -12.16 10.85
CA SER A 8 -2.30 -11.47 12.02
C SER A 8 -1.44 -11.69 13.27
N HIS A 9 -0.96 -12.92 13.48
CA HIS A 9 -0.02 -13.22 14.55
C HIS A 9 1.32 -12.49 14.37
N TRP A 10 1.82 -12.40 13.13
CA TRP A 10 3.01 -11.61 12.84
C TRP A 10 2.82 -10.12 13.15
N ILE A 11 1.71 -9.51 12.72
CA ILE A 11 1.38 -8.10 13.05
C ILE A 11 1.44 -7.86 14.55
N ARG A 12 0.76 -8.71 15.34
CA ARG A 12 0.75 -8.60 16.81
C ARG A 12 2.16 -8.64 17.39
N LYS A 13 2.99 -9.58 16.93
CA LYS A 13 4.38 -9.71 17.39
C LYS A 13 5.22 -8.47 17.06
N GLU A 14 5.06 -7.89 15.88
CA GLU A 14 5.78 -6.66 15.51
C GLU A 14 5.37 -5.47 16.39
N VAL A 15 4.07 -5.33 16.69
CA VAL A 15 3.56 -4.31 17.62
C VAL A 15 4.13 -4.50 19.02
N GLU A 16 4.12 -5.74 19.53
CA GLU A 16 4.67 -6.09 20.85
C GLU A 16 6.19 -5.81 20.93
N ASN A 17 6.96 -6.21 19.92
CA ASN A 17 8.40 -5.98 19.86
C ASN A 17 8.76 -4.49 19.85
N ALA A 18 7.93 -3.66 19.22
CA ALA A 18 8.12 -2.21 19.17
C ALA A 18 7.67 -1.50 20.46
N GLY A 19 6.98 -2.18 21.38
CA GLY A 19 6.33 -1.53 22.52
C GLY A 19 5.20 -0.57 22.11
N ALA A 20 4.61 -0.79 20.93
CA ALA A 20 3.53 0.03 20.40
C ALA A 20 2.17 -0.43 20.97
N ALA A 21 1.21 0.50 21.01
CA ALA A 21 -0.12 0.28 21.57
C ALA A 21 -1.16 -0.19 20.54
N GLY A 22 -0.82 -0.26 19.26
CA GLY A 22 -1.76 -0.61 18.19
C GLY A 22 -1.24 -0.38 16.77
N VAL A 23 -2.16 -0.43 15.80
CA VAL A 23 -1.86 -0.30 14.37
C VAL A 23 -2.72 0.80 13.74
N LEU A 24 -2.08 1.63 12.92
CA LEU A 24 -2.72 2.63 12.08
C LEU A 24 -2.69 2.19 10.60
N VAL A 25 -3.81 2.29 9.90
CA VAL A 25 -3.91 1.96 8.47
C VAL A 25 -4.58 3.09 7.69
N GLY A 26 -3.97 3.53 6.58
CA GLY A 26 -4.66 4.40 5.62
C GLY A 26 -5.67 3.57 4.80
N LEU A 27 -6.93 3.98 4.80
CA LEU A 27 -8.02 3.24 4.15
C LEU A 27 -8.50 3.98 2.90
N SER A 28 -8.18 3.43 1.73
CA SER A 28 -8.40 4.08 0.42
C SER A 28 -9.63 3.60 -0.33
N GLY A 29 -10.36 2.61 0.20
CA GLY A 29 -11.41 1.89 -0.54
C GLY A 29 -10.87 0.83 -1.51
N GLY A 30 -9.55 0.76 -1.70
CA GLY A 30 -8.88 -0.26 -2.50
C GLY A 30 -8.64 -1.57 -1.74
N ILE A 31 -8.49 -2.66 -2.49
CA ILE A 31 -8.37 -4.02 -1.96
C ILE A 31 -7.19 -4.23 -1.00
N ASP A 32 -6.03 -3.62 -1.26
CA ASP A 32 -4.84 -3.85 -0.43
C ASP A 32 -5.01 -3.26 0.96
N SER A 33 -5.51 -2.02 1.04
CA SER A 33 -5.85 -1.37 2.31
C SER A 33 -6.94 -2.12 3.06
N ALA A 34 -7.93 -2.67 2.35
CA ALA A 34 -8.99 -3.45 2.95
C ALA A 34 -8.49 -4.75 3.59
N VAL A 35 -7.61 -5.48 2.90
CA VAL A 35 -6.99 -6.70 3.42
C VAL A 35 -6.13 -6.38 4.64
N VAL A 36 -5.31 -5.32 4.60
CA VAL A 36 -4.47 -4.93 5.74
C VAL A 36 -5.32 -4.51 6.94
N ALA A 37 -6.38 -3.73 6.75
CA ALA A 37 -7.28 -3.32 7.83
C ALA A 37 -7.96 -4.53 8.50
N ALA A 38 -8.47 -5.48 7.71
CA ALA A 38 -9.08 -6.70 8.22
C ALA A 38 -8.07 -7.59 8.99
N LEU A 39 -6.83 -7.72 8.48
CA LEU A 39 -5.76 -8.43 9.17
C LEU A 39 -5.34 -7.73 10.47
N ALA A 40 -5.25 -6.40 10.47
CA ALA A 40 -4.94 -5.61 11.65
C ALA A 40 -6.05 -5.75 12.72
N LYS A 41 -7.34 -5.66 12.33
CA LYS A 41 -8.47 -5.88 13.24
C LYS A 41 -8.44 -7.28 13.86
N LYS A 42 -8.17 -8.30 13.05
CA LYS A 42 -7.98 -9.68 13.53
C LYS A 42 -6.76 -9.81 14.46
N ALA A 43 -5.69 -9.06 14.21
CA ALA A 43 -4.47 -9.08 15.01
C ALA A 43 -4.64 -8.37 16.35
N MET A 44 -5.26 -7.19 16.38
CA MET A 44 -5.17 -6.24 17.50
C MET A 44 -6.53 -5.89 18.14
N GLY A 45 -7.65 -6.38 17.59
CA GLY A 45 -8.98 -6.03 18.08
C GLY A 45 -9.25 -4.53 17.95
N ASP A 46 -9.59 -3.88 19.05
CA ASP A 46 -9.95 -2.45 19.05
C ASP A 46 -8.74 -1.51 19.05
N HIS A 47 -7.52 -2.05 19.16
CA HIS A 47 -6.27 -1.31 19.05
C HIS A 47 -5.87 -1.04 17.58
N VAL A 48 -6.85 -0.67 16.77
CA VAL A 48 -6.69 -0.35 15.34
C VAL A 48 -7.44 0.94 15.04
N LEU A 49 -6.73 1.88 14.41
CA LEU A 49 -7.33 3.08 13.85
C LEU A 49 -7.12 3.08 12.34
N THR A 50 -8.16 3.42 11.60
CA THR A 50 -8.09 3.64 10.15
C THR A 50 -8.35 5.10 9.83
N LEU A 51 -7.66 5.63 8.82
CA LEU A 51 -7.89 6.99 8.34
C LEU A 51 -8.29 6.98 6.87
N ILE A 52 -9.41 7.64 6.55
CA ILE A 52 -9.81 7.96 5.18
C ILE A 52 -9.27 9.36 4.87
N LEU A 53 -8.33 9.43 3.92
CA LEU A 53 -7.53 10.63 3.65
C LEU A 53 -7.68 11.10 2.19
N PRO A 54 -8.86 11.61 1.81
CA PRO A 54 -9.09 12.08 0.46
C PRO A 54 -8.22 13.29 0.16
N CYS A 55 -7.82 13.40 -1.10
CA CYS A 55 -6.98 14.48 -1.60
C CYS A 55 -7.30 14.65 -3.08
N HIS A 56 -8.44 15.28 -3.37
CA HIS A 56 -9.14 15.18 -4.66
C HIS A 56 -9.31 13.72 -5.09
N SER A 57 -9.85 12.91 -4.19
CA SER A 57 -10.14 11.49 -4.40
C SER A 57 -11.55 11.29 -4.93
N LEU A 58 -11.83 10.12 -5.50
CA LEU A 58 -13.18 9.80 -5.97
C LEU A 58 -14.11 9.55 -4.78
N TYR A 59 -15.37 9.97 -4.89
CA TYR A 59 -16.35 9.80 -3.83
C TYR A 59 -16.62 8.32 -3.53
N GLU A 60 -16.57 7.47 -4.55
CA GLU A 60 -16.75 6.01 -4.43
C GLU A 60 -15.64 5.34 -3.62
N ASP A 61 -14.40 5.87 -3.67
CA ASP A 61 -13.27 5.39 -2.85
C ASP A 61 -13.59 5.54 -1.36
N GLU A 62 -14.13 6.70 -1.00
CA GLU A 62 -14.51 7.00 0.38
C GLU A 62 -15.67 6.12 0.83
N GLN A 63 -16.68 5.91 -0.02
CA GLN A 63 -17.81 5.02 0.29
C GLN A 63 -17.36 3.57 0.54
N ASP A 64 -16.48 3.05 -0.32
CA ASP A 64 -15.95 1.69 -0.18
C ASP A 64 -15.10 1.55 1.11
N ALA A 65 -14.36 2.59 1.48
CA ALA A 65 -13.60 2.63 2.73
C ALA A 65 -14.53 2.64 3.97
N VAL A 66 -15.58 3.47 3.97
CA VAL A 66 -16.56 3.52 5.06
C VAL A 66 -17.28 2.17 5.19
N LEU A 67 -17.75 1.61 4.08
CA LEU A 67 -18.40 0.29 4.04
C LEU A 67 -17.54 -0.79 4.71
N LEU A 68 -16.25 -0.80 4.41
CA LEU A 68 -15.32 -1.76 5.01
C LEU A 68 -15.18 -1.53 6.52
N ALA A 69 -14.97 -0.28 6.94
CA ALA A 69 -14.80 0.04 8.35
C ALA A 69 -16.03 -0.38 9.18
N GLU A 70 -17.23 -0.12 8.66
CA GLU A 70 -18.50 -0.55 9.27
C GLU A 70 -18.61 -2.07 9.33
N GLN A 71 -18.35 -2.77 8.22
CA GLN A 71 -18.47 -4.23 8.16
C GLN A 71 -17.57 -4.94 9.20
N PHE A 72 -16.36 -4.43 9.41
CA PHE A 72 -15.40 -5.03 10.33
C PHE A 72 -15.39 -4.40 11.73
N GLY A 73 -16.23 -3.40 12.00
CA GLY A 73 -16.26 -2.68 13.27
C GLY A 73 -14.91 -2.05 13.62
N ILE A 74 -14.27 -1.40 12.64
CA ILE A 74 -12.97 -0.77 12.78
C ILE A 74 -13.18 0.73 13.00
N ARG A 75 -12.50 1.29 14.02
CA ARG A 75 -12.52 2.74 14.24
C ARG A 75 -11.95 3.45 13.01
N CYS A 76 -12.70 4.42 12.50
CA CYS A 76 -12.37 5.14 11.28
C CYS A 76 -12.54 6.65 11.47
N GLU A 77 -11.57 7.43 11.04
CA GLU A 77 -11.64 8.90 11.02
C GLU A 77 -11.37 9.41 9.60
N ARG A 78 -12.07 10.49 9.21
CA ARG A 78 -11.93 11.11 7.89
C ARG A 78 -11.23 12.47 8.02
N ILE A 79 -10.22 12.71 7.20
CA ILE A 79 -9.49 13.99 7.16
C ILE A 79 -9.26 14.38 5.71
N ASP A 80 -9.92 15.45 5.27
CA ASP A 80 -9.76 15.95 3.91
C ASP A 80 -8.45 16.72 3.75
N LEU A 81 -7.57 16.20 2.90
CA LEU A 81 -6.25 16.77 2.60
C LEU A 81 -6.25 17.62 1.33
N SER A 82 -7.40 17.77 0.66
CA SER A 82 -7.50 18.57 -0.57
C SER A 82 -7.13 20.06 -0.34
N PRO A 83 -7.60 20.73 0.74
CA PRO A 83 -7.25 22.13 0.98
C PRO A 83 -5.74 22.37 1.20
N ILE A 84 -5.08 21.50 1.97
CA ILE A 84 -3.63 21.63 2.22
C ILE A 84 -2.81 21.30 0.97
N TYR A 85 -3.28 20.35 0.17
CA TYR A 85 -2.67 20.03 -1.11
C TYR A 85 -2.74 21.23 -2.08
N ASP A 86 -3.92 21.83 -2.23
CA ASP A 86 -4.11 22.98 -3.12
C ASP A 86 -3.29 24.19 -2.67
N SER A 87 -3.26 24.46 -1.37
CA SER A 87 -2.45 25.54 -0.81
C SER A 87 -0.96 25.27 -1.03
N PHE A 88 -0.47 24.05 -0.80
CA PHE A 88 0.96 23.77 -0.97
C PHE A 88 1.40 23.91 -2.43
N LEU A 89 0.56 23.52 -3.39
CA LEU A 89 0.86 23.68 -4.81
C LEU A 89 1.06 25.14 -5.24
N GLN A 90 0.47 26.12 -4.54
CA GLN A 90 0.67 27.54 -4.84
C GLN A 90 2.12 28.01 -4.59
N PHE A 91 2.86 27.30 -3.74
CA PHE A 91 4.25 27.62 -3.40
C PHE A 91 5.27 26.81 -4.21
N LEU A 92 4.81 25.88 -5.05
CA LEU A 92 5.65 24.99 -5.83
C LEU A 92 5.67 25.43 -7.29
N PRO A 93 6.79 25.19 -8.02
CA PRO A 93 6.82 25.44 -9.45
C PRO A 93 5.78 24.56 -10.16
N GLU A 94 5.25 25.07 -11.28
CA GLU A 94 4.40 24.26 -12.15
C GLU A 94 5.12 22.96 -12.55
N SER A 95 4.37 21.86 -12.55
CA SER A 95 4.93 20.54 -12.81
C SER A 95 3.86 19.61 -13.38
N GLY A 96 4.31 18.51 -13.99
CA GLY A 96 3.44 17.51 -14.59
C GLY A 96 2.58 16.76 -13.57
N GLU A 97 1.56 16.07 -14.08
CA GLU A 97 0.58 15.30 -13.30
C GLU A 97 1.24 14.35 -12.30
N MET A 98 2.36 13.72 -12.67
CA MET A 98 3.07 12.81 -11.77
C MET A 98 3.73 13.50 -10.57
N CYS A 99 4.28 14.71 -10.73
CA CYS A 99 4.85 15.46 -9.62
C CYS A 99 3.75 15.82 -8.60
N ARG A 100 2.63 16.33 -9.11
CA ARG A 100 1.41 16.65 -8.34
C ARG A 100 0.83 15.40 -7.67
N GLY A 101 0.69 14.31 -8.42
CA GLY A 101 0.19 13.02 -7.94
C GLY A 101 1.01 12.45 -6.78
N ASN A 102 2.34 12.52 -6.85
CA ASN A 102 3.22 12.05 -5.76
C ASN A 102 3.15 12.90 -4.49
N LEU A 103 2.62 14.13 -4.53
CA LEU A 103 2.43 14.94 -3.31
C LEU A 103 1.31 14.38 -2.45
N LYS A 104 0.22 13.88 -3.06
CA LYS A 104 -0.95 13.32 -2.35
C LYS A 104 -0.57 12.20 -1.34
N PRO A 105 0.09 11.10 -1.73
CA PRO A 105 0.45 10.04 -0.79
C PRO A 105 1.49 10.49 0.24
N ARG A 106 2.30 11.52 -0.02
CA ARG A 106 3.21 12.10 0.98
C ARG A 106 2.43 12.86 2.06
N LEU A 107 1.43 13.65 1.68
CA LEU A 107 0.53 14.29 2.65
C LEU A 107 -0.24 13.24 3.47
N ARG A 108 -0.71 12.16 2.83
CA ARG A 108 -1.35 11.04 3.54
C ARG A 108 -0.40 10.39 4.55
N MET A 109 0.85 10.12 4.14
CA MET A 109 1.88 9.60 5.03
C MET A 109 2.12 10.53 6.23
N THR A 110 2.24 11.85 6.00
CA THR A 110 2.39 12.83 7.08
C THR A 110 1.22 12.78 8.06
N ALA A 111 -0.02 12.73 7.57
CA ALA A 111 -1.20 12.60 8.43
C ALA A 111 -1.19 11.28 9.21
N LEU A 112 -0.86 10.15 8.57
CA LEU A 112 -0.75 8.86 9.25
C LEU A 112 0.26 8.91 10.40
N TYR A 113 1.47 9.41 10.16
CA TYR A 113 2.48 9.47 11.23
C TYR A 113 2.12 10.45 12.35
N TYR A 114 1.38 11.53 12.08
CA TYR A 114 0.86 12.40 13.13
C TYR A 114 -0.06 11.61 14.10
N PHE A 115 -0.98 10.81 13.58
CA PHE A 115 -1.85 9.97 14.40
C PHE A 115 -1.10 8.82 15.06
N ALA A 116 -0.17 8.18 14.34
CA ALA A 116 0.67 7.11 14.87
C ALA A 116 1.42 7.58 16.13
N ASN A 117 2.05 8.75 16.07
CA ASN A 117 2.75 9.35 17.21
C ASN A 117 1.80 9.68 18.37
N LYS A 118 0.62 10.24 18.07
CA LYS A 118 -0.38 10.56 19.11
C LYS A 118 -0.85 9.34 19.89
N TRP A 119 -1.03 8.21 19.21
CA TRP A 119 -1.61 6.99 19.80
C TRP A 119 -0.56 5.93 20.15
N ASN A 120 0.73 6.18 19.92
CA ASN A 120 1.81 5.18 19.99
C ASN A 120 1.51 3.94 19.11
N TYR A 121 1.06 4.13 17.88
CA TYR A 121 0.70 3.05 16.94
C TYR A 121 1.78 2.91 15.85
N LEU A 122 1.89 1.72 15.27
CA LEU A 122 2.70 1.50 14.06
C LEU A 122 1.86 1.74 12.80
N VAL A 123 2.42 2.40 11.79
CA VAL A 123 1.79 2.57 10.48
C VAL A 123 1.97 1.29 9.66
N ALA A 124 0.88 0.59 9.38
CA ALA A 124 0.88 -0.58 8.50
C ALA A 124 0.63 -0.18 7.05
N GLY A 125 1.61 -0.48 6.20
CA GLY A 125 1.55 -0.25 4.76
C GLY A 125 0.84 -1.34 3.98
N THR A 126 0.35 -0.94 2.82
CA THR A 126 -0.51 -1.76 1.96
C THR A 126 0.19 -2.20 0.68
N GLY A 127 1.44 -1.79 0.46
CA GLY A 127 2.20 -2.14 -0.74
C GLY A 127 2.42 -3.65 -0.84
N ASN A 128 1.83 -4.28 -1.86
CA ASN A 128 1.99 -5.72 -2.10
C ASN A 128 3.29 -6.02 -2.88
N LYS A 129 3.66 -7.30 -2.99
CA LYS A 129 4.90 -7.72 -3.68
C LYS A 129 4.98 -7.20 -5.11
N SER A 130 3.86 -7.22 -5.84
CA SER A 130 3.82 -6.82 -7.26
C SER A 130 4.16 -5.34 -7.41
N GLU A 131 3.49 -4.47 -6.65
CA GLU A 131 3.76 -3.02 -6.61
C GLU A 131 5.18 -2.73 -6.11
N ARG A 132 5.59 -3.37 -5.01
CA ARG A 132 6.93 -3.16 -4.41
C ARG A 132 8.04 -3.49 -5.38
N LEU A 133 7.95 -4.63 -6.07
CA LEU A 133 8.98 -5.06 -7.03
C LEU A 133 9.00 -4.16 -8.26
N MET A 134 7.84 -3.73 -8.75
CA MET A 134 7.77 -2.76 -9.86
C MET A 134 8.20 -1.35 -9.45
N GLY A 135 8.25 -1.05 -8.15
CA GLY A 135 8.48 0.30 -7.65
C GLY A 135 7.27 1.23 -7.88
N TYR A 136 6.09 0.63 -8.05
CA TYR A 136 4.83 1.31 -8.31
C TYR A 136 4.20 1.74 -6.98
N PHE A 137 4.88 2.68 -6.34
CA PHE A 137 4.49 3.36 -5.10
C PHE A 137 5.31 4.65 -4.97
N THR A 138 4.82 5.59 -4.18
CA THR A 138 5.54 6.83 -3.90
C THR A 138 6.55 6.60 -2.79
N LYS A 139 7.84 6.82 -3.08
CA LYS A 139 8.90 6.74 -2.05
C LYS A 139 8.64 7.83 -1.01
N TYR A 140 8.60 7.43 0.27
CA TYR A 140 8.22 8.30 1.39
C TYR A 140 6.79 8.88 1.29
N GLY A 141 5.92 8.24 0.50
CA GLY A 141 4.47 8.44 0.54
C GLY A 141 3.82 7.19 1.11
N ASP A 142 3.04 6.48 0.30
CA ASP A 142 2.46 5.17 0.64
C ASP A 142 3.50 4.08 0.93
N GLY A 143 4.76 4.27 0.48
CA GLY A 143 5.89 3.43 0.88
C GLY A 143 6.61 3.82 2.18
N GLY A 144 6.24 4.93 2.82
CA GLY A 144 6.77 5.35 4.13
C GLY A 144 5.91 4.78 5.23
N VAL A 145 6.31 3.63 5.79
CA VAL A 145 5.52 2.82 6.73
C VAL A 145 6.45 2.03 7.66
N ASP A 146 5.91 1.54 8.77
CA ASP A 146 6.67 0.73 9.73
C ASP A 146 6.58 -0.77 9.41
N LEU A 147 5.40 -1.25 8.98
CA LEU A 147 5.11 -2.65 8.70
C LEU A 147 4.56 -2.86 7.29
N LEU A 148 4.81 -4.02 6.69
CA LEU A 148 4.25 -4.41 5.39
C LEU A 148 3.62 -5.83 5.45
N PRO A 149 2.41 -5.99 6.05
CA PRO A 149 1.82 -7.30 6.32
C PRO A 149 1.57 -8.15 5.08
N ILE A 150 1.34 -7.52 3.93
CA ILE A 150 1.12 -8.17 2.64
C ILE A 150 2.25 -7.93 1.64
N GLY A 151 3.39 -7.39 2.11
CA GLY A 151 4.50 -7.01 1.26
C GLY A 151 5.19 -8.17 0.53
N ASP A 152 4.90 -9.40 0.90
CA ASP A 152 5.39 -10.63 0.25
C ASP A 152 4.30 -11.36 -0.57
N LEU A 153 3.08 -10.82 -0.64
CA LEU A 153 1.99 -11.38 -1.44
C LEU A 153 1.89 -10.68 -2.79
N THR A 154 1.75 -11.42 -3.88
CA THR A 154 1.45 -10.83 -5.18
C THR A 154 0.00 -10.35 -5.24
N LYS A 155 -0.36 -9.45 -6.17
CA LYS A 155 -1.74 -8.90 -6.27
C LYS A 155 -2.81 -9.99 -6.37
N THR A 156 -2.55 -11.05 -7.13
CA THR A 156 -3.47 -12.20 -7.26
C THR A 156 -3.64 -12.96 -5.94
N GLN A 157 -2.58 -13.06 -5.12
CA GLN A 157 -2.65 -13.64 -3.78
C GLN A 157 -3.43 -12.73 -2.81
N VAL A 158 -3.25 -11.41 -2.91
CA VAL A 158 -4.05 -10.43 -2.15
C VAL A 158 -5.54 -10.57 -2.49
N ARG A 159 -5.91 -10.64 -3.77
CA ARG A 159 -7.31 -10.88 -4.19
C ARG A 159 -7.88 -12.17 -3.63
N LYS A 160 -7.11 -13.26 -3.65
CA LYS A 160 -7.53 -14.54 -3.06
C LYS A 160 -7.74 -14.43 -1.55
N LEU A 161 -6.83 -13.75 -0.85
CA LEU A 161 -6.92 -13.54 0.60
C LEU A 161 -8.11 -12.65 0.96
N ALA A 162 -8.40 -11.62 0.16
CA ALA A 162 -9.55 -10.74 0.36
C ALA A 162 -10.87 -11.52 0.35
N GLY A 163 -11.05 -12.43 -0.63
CA GLY A 163 -12.23 -13.31 -0.67
C GLY A 163 -12.33 -14.22 0.55
N GLN A 164 -11.20 -14.71 1.08
CA GLN A 164 -11.18 -15.55 2.29
C GLN A 164 -11.46 -14.77 3.58
N LEU A 165 -11.15 -13.47 3.60
CA LEU A 165 -11.42 -12.56 4.72
C LEU A 165 -12.85 -12.01 4.71
N GLY A 166 -13.64 -12.27 3.65
CA GLY A 166 -14.99 -11.75 3.50
C GLY A 166 -15.03 -10.27 3.13
N ILE A 167 -13.99 -9.75 2.47
CA ILE A 167 -13.99 -8.36 1.96
C ILE A 167 -15.12 -8.21 0.92
N PRO A 168 -15.91 -7.11 0.93
CA PRO A 168 -16.99 -6.89 -0.03
C PRO A 168 -16.61 -7.16 -1.48
N SER A 169 -17.46 -7.86 -2.21
CA SER A 169 -17.22 -8.21 -3.62
C SER A 169 -17.00 -7.00 -4.51
N ARG A 170 -17.67 -5.87 -4.22
CA ARG A 170 -17.47 -4.58 -4.89
C ARG A 170 -16.00 -4.11 -4.80
N ILE A 171 -15.38 -4.20 -3.62
CA ILE A 171 -13.98 -3.84 -3.39
C ILE A 171 -13.04 -4.85 -4.08
N VAL A 172 -13.34 -6.15 -3.97
CA VAL A 172 -12.50 -7.21 -4.53
C VAL A 172 -12.49 -7.20 -6.06
N GLY A 173 -13.63 -6.89 -6.70
CA GLY A 173 -13.81 -6.90 -8.15
C GLY A 173 -13.33 -5.64 -8.86
N ARG A 174 -13.04 -4.57 -8.11
CA ARG A 174 -12.66 -3.28 -8.67
C ARG A 174 -11.30 -3.34 -9.40
N PRO A 175 -11.15 -2.62 -10.54
CA PRO A 175 -9.86 -2.36 -11.15
C PRO A 175 -8.91 -1.65 -10.18
N PRO A 176 -7.65 -2.10 -10.01
CA PRO A 176 -6.69 -1.42 -9.15
C PRO A 176 -6.31 -0.05 -9.71
N SER A 177 -6.21 0.91 -8.81
CA SER A 177 -5.81 2.29 -9.12
C SER A 177 -5.05 2.86 -7.92
N ALA A 178 -4.01 3.65 -8.18
CA ALA A 178 -3.35 4.46 -7.15
C ALA A 178 -4.20 5.67 -6.69
N GLY A 179 -5.27 6.01 -7.41
CA GLY A 179 -6.21 7.07 -7.04
C GLY A 179 -5.55 8.46 -6.98
N LEU A 180 -4.58 8.72 -7.86
CA LEU A 180 -3.85 9.97 -7.92
C LEU A 180 -4.52 10.98 -8.86
N TRP A 181 -5.18 10.52 -9.91
CA TRP A 181 -6.00 11.31 -10.83
C TRP A 181 -7.17 10.49 -11.39
N ALA A 182 -8.14 11.18 -12.00
CA ALA A 182 -9.33 10.55 -12.55
C ALA A 182 -8.99 9.62 -13.73
N GLY A 183 -9.62 8.44 -13.76
CA GLY A 183 -9.42 7.45 -14.83
C GLY A 183 -8.12 6.63 -14.73
N GLN A 184 -7.27 6.86 -13.73
CA GLN A 184 -6.01 6.13 -13.56
C GLN A 184 -6.25 4.62 -13.31
N THR A 185 -5.48 3.77 -13.97
CA THR A 185 -5.39 2.34 -13.63
C THR A 185 -3.93 1.86 -13.53
N ASP A 186 -3.68 0.95 -12.59
CA ASP A 186 -2.34 0.42 -12.34
C ASP A 186 -1.77 -0.32 -13.56
N GLU A 187 -2.61 -1.07 -14.28
CA GLU A 187 -2.18 -1.94 -15.39
C GLU A 187 -1.79 -1.12 -16.62
N GLU A 188 -2.44 0.03 -16.86
CA GLU A 188 -2.07 0.99 -17.89
C GLU A 188 -0.74 1.68 -17.54
N ASP A 189 -0.62 2.20 -16.31
CA ASP A 189 0.61 2.87 -15.85
C ASP A 189 1.84 1.93 -15.89
N MET A 190 1.66 0.68 -15.47
CA MET A 190 2.73 -0.33 -15.49
C MET A 190 2.90 -1.01 -16.84
N ASN A 191 2.01 -0.77 -17.80
CA ASN A 191 1.97 -1.43 -19.11
C ASN A 191 2.10 -2.97 -19.02
N ILE A 192 1.46 -3.56 -18.01
CA ILE A 192 1.41 -5.01 -17.79
C ILE A 192 0.25 -5.35 -16.85
N ARG A 193 -0.49 -6.42 -17.18
CA ARG A 193 -1.55 -6.91 -16.30
C ARG A 193 -0.98 -7.62 -15.09
N TYR A 194 -1.63 -7.48 -13.94
CA TYR A 194 -1.23 -8.15 -12.70
C TYR A 194 -1.14 -9.67 -12.85
N ALA A 195 -2.05 -10.29 -13.63
CA ALA A 195 -2.02 -11.73 -13.87
C ALA A 195 -0.75 -12.20 -14.61
N GLU A 196 -0.15 -11.35 -15.43
CA GLU A 196 1.07 -11.63 -16.17
C GLU A 196 2.30 -11.27 -15.33
N LEU A 197 2.28 -10.11 -14.69
CA LEU A 197 3.30 -9.65 -13.76
C LEU A 197 3.55 -10.68 -12.65
N ASP A 198 2.49 -11.16 -12.01
CA ASP A 198 2.58 -12.12 -10.91
C ASP A 198 3.16 -13.46 -11.38
N LYS A 199 2.84 -13.91 -12.61
CA LYS A 199 3.46 -15.12 -13.18
C LYS A 199 4.96 -14.93 -13.39
N ILE A 200 5.38 -13.75 -13.87
CA ILE A 200 6.81 -13.43 -14.05
C ILE A 200 7.51 -13.41 -12.69
N ILE A 201 6.97 -12.68 -11.70
CA ILE A 201 7.55 -12.59 -10.35
C ILE A 201 7.73 -14.00 -9.75
N ASN A 202 6.67 -14.82 -9.78
CA ASN A 202 6.72 -16.18 -9.26
C ASN A 202 7.75 -17.08 -9.99
N SER A 203 7.89 -16.91 -11.31
CA SER A 203 8.89 -17.64 -12.10
C SER A 203 10.31 -17.21 -11.77
N LEU A 204 10.54 -15.90 -11.56
CA LEU A 204 11.85 -15.37 -11.17
C LEU A 204 12.28 -15.87 -9.80
N GLU A 205 11.39 -15.83 -8.80
CA GLU A 205 11.68 -16.32 -7.44
C GLU A 205 12.00 -17.82 -7.42
N LYS A 206 11.25 -18.62 -8.19
CA LYS A 206 11.43 -20.08 -8.25
C LYS A 206 12.55 -20.51 -9.21
N LYS A 207 13.24 -19.56 -9.86
CA LYS A 207 14.21 -19.82 -10.95
C LYS A 207 13.64 -20.74 -12.05
N LYS A 208 12.35 -20.62 -12.35
CA LYS A 208 11.63 -21.42 -13.36
C LYS A 208 11.43 -20.62 -14.64
N LYS A 209 11.38 -21.31 -15.78
CA LYS A 209 10.96 -20.70 -17.06
C LYS A 209 9.48 -20.29 -16.97
N THR A 210 9.14 -19.15 -17.57
CA THR A 210 7.76 -18.71 -17.79
C THR A 210 7.39 -18.89 -19.26
N LYS A 211 6.08 -19.05 -19.55
CA LYS A 211 5.56 -19.06 -20.92
C LYS A 211 5.44 -17.66 -21.53
N LEU A 212 5.62 -16.61 -20.74
CA LEU A 212 5.55 -15.21 -21.19
C LEU A 212 6.78 -14.82 -22.02
N SER A 213 6.63 -13.78 -22.83
CA SER A 213 7.66 -13.37 -23.79
C SER A 213 8.95 -12.92 -23.10
N ARG A 214 10.10 -13.12 -23.77
CA ARG A 214 11.39 -12.63 -23.28
C ARG A 214 11.39 -11.11 -23.08
N ALA A 215 10.66 -10.38 -23.93
CA ALA A 215 10.51 -8.93 -23.83
C ALA A 215 9.81 -8.52 -22.53
N GLN A 216 8.66 -9.13 -22.19
CA GLN A 216 7.96 -8.86 -20.93
C GLN A 216 8.81 -9.19 -19.71
N VAL A 217 9.52 -10.33 -19.72
CA VAL A 217 10.41 -10.72 -18.61
C VAL A 217 11.56 -9.72 -18.46
N SER A 218 12.15 -9.27 -19.57
CA SER A 218 13.21 -8.25 -19.57
C SER A 218 12.71 -6.91 -19.03
N TYR A 219 11.51 -6.49 -19.45
CA TYR A 219 10.84 -5.28 -18.97
C TYR A 219 10.66 -5.30 -17.45
N VAL A 220 10.07 -6.37 -16.90
CA VAL A 220 9.86 -6.52 -15.45
C VAL A 220 11.19 -6.53 -14.69
N LYS A 221 12.21 -7.25 -15.18
CA LYS A 221 13.56 -7.24 -14.57
C LYS A 221 14.15 -5.83 -14.56
N GLY A 222 14.00 -5.07 -15.65
CA GLY A 222 14.44 -3.69 -15.74
C GLY A 222 13.74 -2.78 -14.73
N MET A 223 12.41 -2.90 -14.60
CA MET A 223 11.63 -2.17 -13.59
C MET A 223 12.09 -2.50 -12.17
N ILE A 224 12.30 -3.78 -11.85
CA ILE A 224 12.82 -4.23 -10.56
C ILE A 224 14.21 -3.64 -10.30
N ALA A 225 15.11 -3.66 -11.27
CA ALA A 225 16.46 -3.13 -11.12
C ALA A 225 16.44 -1.62 -10.85
N ARG A 226 15.72 -0.84 -11.68
CA ARG A 226 15.64 0.63 -11.56
C ARG A 226 15.02 1.07 -10.25
N SER A 227 14.01 0.36 -9.76
CA SER A 227 13.28 0.71 -8.53
C SER A 227 13.95 0.22 -7.24
N ARG A 228 15.13 -0.42 -7.31
CA ARG A 228 15.82 -0.99 -6.13
C ARG A 228 16.01 0.05 -5.02
N HIS A 229 16.34 1.29 -5.37
CA HIS A 229 16.51 2.40 -4.42
C HIS A 229 15.27 2.72 -3.57
N LYS A 230 14.07 2.24 -3.95
CA LYS A 230 12.84 2.42 -3.18
C LYS A 230 12.63 1.33 -2.11
N ARG A 231 13.34 0.21 -2.18
CA ARG A 231 13.15 -0.95 -1.29
C ARG A 231 14.25 -1.13 -0.23
N GLY A 232 15.27 -0.27 -0.24
CA GLY A 232 16.32 -0.24 0.76
C GLY A 232 16.30 1.07 1.54
N THR A 233 17.00 1.07 2.68
CA THR A 233 17.37 2.31 3.36
C THR A 233 18.29 3.16 2.46
N PRO A 234 18.37 4.48 2.67
CA PRO A 234 19.34 5.32 1.97
C PRO A 234 20.76 4.75 2.13
N PRO A 235 21.57 4.69 1.06
CA PRO A 235 22.95 4.26 1.17
C PRO A 235 23.72 5.23 2.09
N VAL A 236 24.50 4.68 3.01
CA VAL A 236 25.34 5.45 3.94
C VAL A 236 26.80 5.33 3.47
N PHE A 237 27.49 6.46 3.35
CA PHE A 237 28.94 6.45 3.19
C PHE A 237 29.57 6.07 4.52
N HIS A 238 30.21 4.91 4.57
CA HIS A 238 30.92 4.45 5.76
C HIS A 238 32.38 4.90 5.68
N LEU A 239 32.83 5.63 6.69
CA LEU A 239 34.26 5.79 6.92
C LEU A 239 34.83 4.40 7.17
N LEU A 240 35.81 3.97 6.37
CA LEU A 240 36.56 2.76 6.66
C LEU A 240 37.07 2.91 8.10
N SER A 241 36.81 1.91 8.95
CA SER A 241 37.49 1.81 10.23
C SER A 241 38.98 1.79 9.94
N VAL A 242 39.66 2.91 10.21
CA VAL A 242 41.13 2.96 10.23
C VAL A 242 41.60 2.19 11.44
#